data_AF-A0A2E1XFD3-F1
#
_entry.id   AF-A0A2E1XFD3-F1
#
_cell.length_a   1.000
_cell.length_b   1.000
_cell.length_c   1.000
_cell.angle_alpha   90.00
_cell.angle_beta   90.00
_cell.angle_gamma   90.00
#
_symmetry.space_group_name_H-M   'P 1'
#
loop_
_entity.id
_entity.type
_entity.pdbx_description
1 polymer ?
#
loop_
_entity_poly.entity_id
_entity_poly.type
_entity_poly.pdbx_seq_one_letter_code
_entity_poly.pdbx_strand_id
1 'polypeptide(L)'
;MIRILLPLAIVAAIFFGPMFAVETTDPVRGESYSVVTGDYFIGNALDCVRDLRLPLGEECATEGRMNDSTIVGSALTWACVLCAIAAILGIPGLLPVIGRITSIVTIGAGLASLGALGLFIMGMIGSEAGLGGVQWGAYLAAGLALLTTITGLSGLRGR
;
A
#
# COMPACT_ATOMS: atom_id res chain seq x y z
N MET A 1 4.68 10.62 17.22
CA MET A 1 4.08 9.27 17.39
C MET A 1 3.10 8.94 16.28
N ILE A 2 2.03 9.73 16.05
CA ILE A 2 1.05 9.44 14.98
C ILE A 2 1.68 9.36 13.57
N ARG A 3 2.72 10.16 13.30
CA ARG A 3 3.47 10.16 12.03
C ARG A 3 4.29 8.90 11.75
N ILE A 4 4.49 8.05 12.75
CA ILE A 4 5.19 6.77 12.61
C ILE A 4 4.16 5.64 12.49
N LEU A 5 3.13 5.70 13.35
CA LEU A 5 2.09 4.68 13.41
C LEU A 5 1.21 4.65 12.15
N LEU A 6 0.87 5.81 11.59
CA LEU A 6 0.00 5.89 10.41
C LEU A 6 0.63 5.26 9.14
N PRO A 7 1.87 5.59 8.75
CA PRO A 7 2.51 4.93 7.61
C PRO A 7 2.68 3.41 7.82
N LEU A 8 3.01 2.97 9.04
CA LEU A 8 3.07 1.54 9.37
C LEU A 8 1.70 0.86 9.29
N ALA A 9 0.65 1.53 9.73
CA ALA A 9 -0.72 1.02 9.63
C ALA A 9 -1.16 0.88 8.17
N ILE A 10 -0.75 1.78 7.26
CA ILE A 10 -0.99 1.63 5.82
C ILE A 10 -0.33 0.36 5.30
N VAL A 11 0.96 0.14 5.62
CA VAL A 11 1.68 -1.06 5.15
C VAL A 11 0.97 -2.33 5.66
N ALA A 12 0.56 -2.35 6.93
CA ALA A 12 -0.19 -3.46 7.49
C ALA A 12 -1.56 -3.66 6.81
N ALA A 13 -2.28 -2.57 6.52
CA ALA A 13 -3.57 -2.61 5.84
C ALA A 13 -3.45 -3.08 4.40
N ILE A 14 -2.41 -2.67 3.68
CA ILE A 14 -2.12 -3.14 2.32
C ILE A 14 -1.73 -4.63 2.37
N PHE A 15 -0.89 -5.04 3.31
CA PHE A 15 -0.40 -6.42 3.37
C PHE A 15 -1.47 -7.43 3.82
N PHE A 16 -2.08 -7.19 4.98
CA PHE A 16 -3.03 -8.11 5.61
C PHE A 16 -4.47 -7.88 5.19
N GLY A 17 -4.80 -6.71 4.66
CA GLY A 17 -6.15 -6.39 4.24
C GLY A 17 -6.57 -7.26 3.05
N PRO A 18 -7.81 -7.80 3.06
CA PRO A 18 -8.37 -8.35 1.85
C PRO A 18 -8.53 -7.21 0.84
N MET A 19 -7.94 -7.38 -0.34
CA MET A 19 -7.89 -6.34 -1.37
C MET A 19 -9.01 -6.54 -2.38
N PHE A 20 -9.15 -7.77 -2.89
CA PHE A 20 -10.23 -8.12 -3.80
C PHE A 20 -10.63 -9.59 -3.68
N ALA A 21 -11.84 -9.92 -4.14
CA ALA A 21 -12.28 -11.29 -4.33
C ALA A 21 -12.44 -11.56 -5.84
N VAL A 22 -11.94 -12.71 -6.28
CA VAL A 22 -12.12 -13.22 -7.64
C VAL A 22 -12.92 -14.51 -7.60
N GLU A 23 -13.84 -14.64 -8.55
CA GLU A 23 -14.60 -15.86 -8.76
C GLU A 23 -13.72 -16.86 -9.50
N THR A 24 -13.28 -17.91 -8.81
CA THR A 24 -12.53 -19.02 -9.38
C THR A 24 -13.49 -20.17 -9.67
N THR A 25 -13.71 -20.46 -10.94
CA THR A 25 -14.51 -21.61 -11.37
C THR A 25 -13.66 -22.87 -11.30
N ASP A 26 -13.82 -23.64 -10.24
CA ASP A 26 -13.09 -24.89 -10.04
C ASP A 26 -13.91 -26.05 -10.66
N PRO A 27 -13.39 -26.81 -11.65
CA PRO A 27 -14.18 -27.77 -12.44
C PRO A 27 -14.76 -28.95 -11.64
N VAL A 28 -14.42 -29.08 -10.35
CA VAL A 28 -14.87 -30.16 -9.45
C VAL A 28 -15.77 -29.66 -8.32
N ARG A 29 -15.78 -28.35 -7.98
CA ARG A 29 -16.45 -27.82 -6.77
C ARG A 29 -17.46 -26.69 -6.99
N GLY A 30 -17.64 -26.20 -8.22
CA GLY A 30 -18.53 -25.07 -8.52
C GLY A 30 -17.84 -23.71 -8.35
N GLU A 31 -18.60 -22.63 -8.49
CA GLU A 31 -18.11 -21.25 -8.32
C GLU A 31 -17.59 -21.06 -6.88
N SER A 32 -16.31 -20.69 -6.75
CA SER A 32 -15.67 -20.44 -5.46
C SER A 32 -15.05 -19.05 -5.46
N TYR A 33 -15.29 -18.26 -4.42
CA TYR A 33 -14.68 -16.93 -4.29
C TYR A 33 -13.32 -17.06 -3.59
N SER A 34 -12.24 -16.77 -4.31
CA SER A 34 -10.90 -16.68 -3.75
C SER A 34 -10.63 -15.22 -3.33
N VAL A 35 -10.48 -14.99 -2.02
CA VAL A 35 -10.13 -13.67 -1.47
C VAL A 35 -8.62 -13.50 -1.56
N VAL A 36 -8.19 -12.45 -2.26
CA VAL A 36 -6.79 -12.11 -2.46
C VAL A 36 -6.42 -10.95 -1.53
N THR A 37 -5.42 -11.18 -0.68
CA THR A 37 -4.81 -10.17 0.18
C THR A 37 -3.73 -9.40 -0.57
N GLY A 38 -3.31 -8.25 -0.05
CA GLY A 38 -2.23 -7.50 -0.72
C GLY A 38 -0.86 -8.17 -0.62
N ASP A 39 -0.70 -9.23 0.16
CA ASP A 39 0.45 -10.15 0.08
C ASP A 39 0.74 -10.60 -1.37
N TYR A 40 -0.31 -10.84 -2.16
CA TYR A 40 -0.18 -11.14 -3.58
C TYR A 40 0.59 -10.08 -4.38
N PHE A 41 0.50 -8.82 -3.96
CA PHE A 41 1.17 -7.70 -4.63
C PHE A 41 2.52 -7.36 -4.02
N ILE A 42 2.68 -7.45 -2.69
CA ILE A 42 3.86 -6.90 -1.99
C ILE A 42 4.68 -7.95 -1.22
N GLY A 43 4.29 -9.23 -1.24
CA GLY A 43 4.95 -10.32 -0.52
C GLY A 43 6.43 -10.47 -0.87
N ASN A 44 6.76 -10.53 -2.18
CA ASN A 44 8.14 -10.65 -2.65
C ASN A 44 9.05 -9.52 -2.16
N ALA A 45 8.54 -8.29 -2.16
CA ALA A 45 9.30 -7.14 -1.66
C ALA A 45 9.54 -7.22 -0.15
N LEU A 46 8.57 -7.76 0.60
CA LEU A 46 8.66 -7.97 2.04
C LEU A 46 9.64 -9.09 2.40
N ASP A 47 9.66 -10.17 1.65
CA ASP A 47 10.60 -11.27 1.85
C ASP A 47 12.03 -10.84 1.53
N CYS A 48 12.25 -10.05 0.47
CA CYS A 48 13.55 -9.43 0.22
C CYS A 48 14.01 -8.56 1.41
N VAL A 49 13.12 -7.77 1.99
CA VAL A 49 13.44 -6.94 3.16
C VAL A 49 13.73 -7.81 4.40
N ARG A 50 13.00 -8.91 4.60
CA ARG A 50 13.29 -9.89 5.68
C ARG A 50 14.67 -10.52 5.52
N ASP A 51 15.10 -10.75 4.29
CA ASP A 51 16.43 -11.27 3.95
C ASP A 51 17.53 -10.20 3.98
N LEU A 52 17.25 -9.02 4.54
CA LEU A 52 18.17 -7.86 4.59
C LEU A 52 18.65 -7.39 3.22
N ARG A 53 17.93 -7.72 2.14
CA ARG A 53 18.18 -7.20 0.80
C ARG A 53 17.36 -5.92 0.59
N LEU A 54 17.91 -4.98 -0.16
CA LEU A 54 17.14 -3.82 -0.60
C LEU A 54 16.08 -4.30 -1.59
N PRO A 55 14.82 -3.81 -1.53
CA PRO A 55 13.78 -4.14 -2.49
C PRO A 55 14.03 -3.39 -3.82
N LEU A 56 15.20 -3.64 -4.42
CA LEU A 56 15.72 -3.02 -5.63
C LEU A 56 16.26 -4.14 -6.51
N GLY A 57 15.51 -4.53 -7.53
CA GLY A 57 15.88 -5.59 -8.47
C GLY A 57 14.69 -6.41 -8.93
N GLU A 58 14.85 -7.12 -10.04
CA GLU A 58 13.79 -7.97 -10.61
C GLU A 58 13.41 -9.13 -9.68
N GLU A 59 14.33 -9.57 -8.82
CA GLU A 59 14.10 -10.63 -7.83
C GLU A 59 13.10 -10.24 -6.73
N CYS A 60 12.96 -8.94 -6.44
CA CYS A 60 12.03 -8.40 -5.44
C CYS A 60 10.80 -7.75 -6.08
N ALA A 61 10.67 -7.86 -7.41
CA ALA A 61 9.55 -7.30 -8.13
C ALA A 61 8.27 -8.09 -7.80
N THR A 62 7.16 -7.37 -7.84
CA THR A 62 5.84 -7.97 -7.67
C THR A 62 5.51 -8.91 -8.82
N GLU A 63 5.11 -10.13 -8.51
CA GLU A 63 4.50 -11.05 -9.47
C GLU A 63 2.98 -10.86 -9.55
N GLY A 64 2.42 -10.01 -8.68
CA GLY A 64 1.00 -9.73 -8.60
C GLY A 64 0.49 -9.06 -9.86
N ARG A 65 -0.18 -9.83 -10.71
CA ARG A 65 -0.78 -9.34 -11.96
C ARG A 65 -2.24 -8.99 -11.75
N MET A 66 -2.63 -7.87 -12.33
CA MET A 66 -4.01 -7.42 -12.36
C MET A 66 -4.29 -6.91 -13.76
N ASN A 67 -5.28 -7.52 -14.44
CA ASN A 67 -5.62 -7.20 -15.83
C ASN A 67 -4.39 -7.26 -16.77
N ASP A 68 -3.68 -8.38 -16.75
CA ASP A 68 -2.43 -8.66 -17.50
C ASP A 68 -1.23 -7.73 -17.21
N SER A 69 -1.33 -6.87 -16.20
CA SER A 69 -0.30 -5.88 -15.86
C SER A 69 0.19 -5.99 -14.42
N THR A 70 1.49 -5.75 -14.19
CA THR A 70 2.12 -5.64 -12.86
C THR A 70 2.20 -4.19 -12.36
N ILE A 71 1.61 -3.23 -13.10
CA ILE A 71 1.64 -1.80 -12.74
C ILE A 71 1.00 -1.56 -11.37
N VAL A 72 -0.11 -2.24 -11.07
CA VAL A 72 -0.80 -2.08 -9.78
C VAL A 72 0.05 -2.62 -8.64
N GLY A 73 0.61 -3.82 -8.79
CA GLY A 73 1.46 -4.43 -7.78
C GLY A 73 2.73 -3.61 -7.54
N SER A 74 3.34 -3.05 -8.59
CA SER A 74 4.54 -2.22 -8.46
C SER A 74 4.23 -0.88 -7.80
N ALA A 75 3.11 -0.24 -8.14
CA ALA A 75 2.66 0.98 -7.48
C ALA A 75 2.40 0.77 -5.98
N LEU A 76 1.73 -0.32 -5.59
CA LEU A 76 1.49 -0.68 -4.19
C LEU A 76 2.79 -0.98 -3.44
N THR A 77 3.73 -1.67 -4.09
CA THR A 77 5.06 -1.97 -3.53
C THR A 77 5.82 -0.68 -3.24
N TRP A 78 5.92 0.23 -4.22
CA TRP A 78 6.58 1.52 -4.05
C TRP A 78 5.90 2.40 -2.99
N ALA A 79 4.57 2.38 -2.93
CA ALA A 79 3.83 3.06 -1.87
C ALA A 79 4.21 2.52 -0.48
N CYS A 80 4.30 1.19 -0.31
CA CYS A 80 4.71 0.58 0.95
C CYS A 80 6.15 0.93 1.33
N VAL A 81 7.07 0.93 0.37
CA VAL A 81 8.47 1.35 0.59
C VAL A 81 8.54 2.82 1.04
N LEU A 82 7.79 3.71 0.39
CA LEU A 82 7.71 5.12 0.79
C LEU A 82 7.11 5.30 2.19
N CYS A 83 6.09 4.52 2.54
CA CYS A 83 5.52 4.51 3.89
C CYS A 83 6.54 4.01 4.94
N ALA A 84 7.33 2.98 4.61
CA ALA A 84 8.40 2.49 5.48
C ALA A 84 9.49 3.55 5.69
N ILE A 85 9.93 4.22 4.62
CA ILE A 85 10.89 5.34 4.69
C ILE A 85 10.31 6.49 5.54
N ALA A 86 9.04 6.84 5.33
CA ALA A 86 8.37 7.87 6.12
C ALA A 86 8.31 7.51 7.61
N ALA A 87 8.06 6.24 7.96
CA ALA A 87 8.07 5.77 9.34
C ALA A 87 9.46 5.86 9.98
N ILE A 88 10.52 5.46 9.26
CA ILE A 88 11.91 5.55 9.72
C ILE A 88 12.30 7.02 9.94
N LEU A 89 12.02 7.89 8.99
CA LEU A 89 12.29 9.34 9.09
C LEU A 89 11.43 10.02 10.16
N GLY A 90 10.27 9.45 10.50
CA GLY A 90 9.42 9.92 11.59
C GLY A 90 10.07 9.81 12.98
N ILE A 91 11.08 8.96 13.16
CA ILE A 91 11.83 8.80 14.42
C ILE A 91 12.70 10.04 14.71
N PRO A 92 13.63 10.48 13.84
CA PRO A 92 14.40 11.71 14.04
C PRO A 92 13.55 12.99 13.88
N GLY A 93 12.39 12.89 13.21
CA GLY A 93 11.42 13.99 13.06
C GLY A 93 10.81 14.55 14.35
N LEU A 94 11.11 13.94 15.50
CA LEU A 94 10.81 14.52 16.82
C LEU A 94 11.60 15.80 17.09
N LEU A 95 12.71 16.04 16.38
CA LEU A 95 13.45 17.29 16.42
C LEU A 95 12.81 18.36 15.50
N PRO A 96 12.59 19.60 15.98
CA PRO A 96 11.78 20.60 15.28
C PRO A 96 12.32 21.02 13.90
N VAL A 97 13.64 20.98 13.69
CA VAL A 97 14.27 21.33 12.40
C VAL A 97 14.06 20.22 11.35
N ILE A 98 14.09 18.95 11.76
CA ILE A 98 13.91 17.77 10.90
C ILE A 98 12.41 17.51 10.66
N GLY A 99 11.55 17.98 11.57
CA GLY A 99 10.09 17.84 11.50
C GLY A 99 9.43 18.33 10.20
N ARG A 100 9.98 19.35 9.54
CA ARG A 100 9.43 19.84 8.25
C ARG A 100 9.71 18.89 7.09
N ILE A 101 10.93 18.37 7.00
CA ILE A 101 11.32 17.41 5.94
C ILE A 101 10.50 16.13 6.09
N THR A 102 10.39 15.62 7.31
CA THR A 102 9.56 14.42 7.59
C THR A 102 8.10 14.63 7.23
N SER A 103 7.58 15.85 7.37
CA SER A 103 6.21 16.18 6.98
C SER A 103 6.02 16.11 5.46
N ILE A 104 6.98 16.61 4.67
CA ILE A 104 6.95 16.49 3.20
C ILE A 104 6.97 15.02 2.78
N VAL A 105 7.86 14.21 3.37
CA VAL A 105 7.95 12.79 3.05
C VAL A 105 6.67 12.04 3.44
N THR A 106 6.07 12.38 4.59
CA THR A 106 4.80 11.78 5.03
C THR A 106 3.64 12.13 4.08
N ILE A 107 3.57 13.37 3.59
CA ILE A 107 2.59 13.78 2.57
C ILE A 107 2.83 12.99 1.28
N GLY A 108 4.08 12.90 0.83
CA GLY A 108 4.45 12.14 -0.36
C GLY A 108 4.06 10.68 -0.27
N ALA A 109 4.32 10.02 0.86
CA ALA A 109 3.94 8.63 1.10
C ALA A 109 2.40 8.45 1.09
N GLY A 110 1.66 9.37 1.71
CA GLY A 110 0.19 9.35 1.69
C GLY A 110 -0.38 9.52 0.28
N LEU A 111 0.11 10.48 -0.49
CA LEU A 111 -0.31 10.71 -1.88
C LEU A 111 0.06 9.56 -2.80
N ALA A 112 1.27 9.00 -2.66
CA ALA A 112 1.70 7.83 -3.42
C ALA A 112 0.79 6.61 -3.13
N SER A 113 0.43 6.40 -1.86
CA SER A 113 -0.48 5.33 -1.46
C SER A 113 -1.90 5.54 -2.00
N LEU A 114 -2.41 6.78 -1.96
CA LEU A 114 -3.70 7.13 -2.58
C LEU A 114 -3.68 6.90 -4.09
N GLY A 115 -2.59 7.27 -4.76
CA GLY A 115 -2.42 7.04 -6.20
C GLY A 115 -2.39 5.55 -6.54
N ALA A 116 -1.62 4.76 -5.80
CA ALA A 116 -1.53 3.31 -5.98
C ALA A 116 -2.88 2.61 -5.76
N LEU A 117 -3.63 3.00 -4.71
CA LEU A 117 -4.97 2.48 -4.43
C LEU A 117 -6.00 2.97 -5.46
N GLY A 118 -5.87 4.19 -5.96
CA GLY A 118 -6.69 4.69 -7.06
C GLY A 118 -6.48 3.90 -8.35
N LEU A 119 -5.23 3.57 -8.68
CA LEU A 119 -4.88 2.69 -9.79
C LEU A 119 -5.45 1.28 -9.59
N PHE A 120 -5.36 0.73 -8.38
CA PHE A 120 -5.97 -0.57 -8.03
C PHE A 120 -7.49 -0.56 -8.25
N ILE A 121 -8.20 0.45 -7.76
CA ILE A 121 -9.66 0.58 -7.93
C ILE A 121 -10.03 0.73 -9.41
N MET A 122 -9.29 1.55 -10.17
CA MET A 122 -9.49 1.64 -11.62
C MET A 122 -9.23 0.30 -12.33
N GLY A 123 -8.22 -0.45 -11.90
CA GLY A 123 -7.96 -1.80 -12.38
C GLY A 123 -9.13 -2.77 -12.11
N MET A 124 -9.78 -2.66 -10.95
CA MET A 124 -10.96 -3.47 -10.62
C MET A 124 -12.18 -3.13 -11.48
N ILE A 125 -12.39 -1.86 -11.85
CA ILE A 125 -13.50 -1.46 -12.73
C ILE A 125 -13.42 -2.17 -14.09
N GLY A 126 -12.21 -2.42 -14.59
CA GLY A 126 -11.97 -3.15 -15.83
C GLY A 126 -11.92 -4.67 -15.70
N SER A 127 -12.07 -5.23 -14.49
CA SER A 127 -12.00 -6.67 -14.23
C SER A 127 -13.38 -7.31 -14.18
N GLU A 128 -13.47 -8.63 -14.37
CA GLU A 128 -14.73 -9.39 -14.30
C GLU A 128 -15.42 -9.26 -12.94
N ALA A 129 -14.65 -9.12 -11.85
CA ALA A 129 -15.18 -8.91 -10.50
C ALA A 129 -15.76 -7.49 -10.28
N GLY A 130 -15.39 -6.52 -11.13
CA GLY A 130 -15.84 -5.13 -11.04
C GLY A 130 -15.56 -4.45 -9.69
N LEU A 131 -16.25 -3.35 -9.41
CA LEU A 131 -16.19 -2.67 -8.10
C LEU A 131 -16.73 -3.53 -6.94
N GLY A 132 -17.58 -4.52 -7.24
CA GLY A 132 -18.12 -5.45 -6.25
C GLY A 132 -17.06 -6.41 -5.70
N GLY A 133 -15.98 -6.64 -6.44
CA GLY A 133 -14.84 -7.42 -5.99
C GLY A 133 -13.95 -6.69 -4.99
N VAL A 134 -14.03 -5.36 -4.86
CA VAL A 134 -13.18 -4.57 -3.95
C VAL A 134 -13.57 -4.85 -2.49
N GLN A 135 -12.61 -5.31 -1.70
CA GLN A 135 -12.83 -5.68 -0.31
C GLN A 135 -12.54 -4.51 0.65
N TRP A 136 -12.98 -4.62 1.89
CA TRP A 136 -12.85 -3.57 2.92
C TRP A 136 -11.40 -3.15 3.19
N GLY A 137 -10.42 -4.05 2.98
CA GLY A 137 -9.00 -3.76 3.20
C GLY A 137 -8.50 -2.63 2.31
N ALA A 138 -8.93 -2.58 1.05
CA ALA A 138 -8.59 -1.50 0.12
C ALA A 138 -9.14 -0.14 0.58
N TYR A 139 -10.39 -0.11 1.08
CA TYR A 139 -11.00 1.11 1.61
C TYR A 139 -10.34 1.58 2.90
N LEU A 140 -9.96 0.64 3.78
CA LEU A 140 -9.24 0.95 5.01
C LEU A 140 -7.85 1.52 4.71
N ALA A 141 -7.12 0.91 3.77
CA ALA A 141 -5.83 1.41 3.30
C ALA A 141 -5.95 2.83 2.70
N ALA A 142 -7.01 3.10 1.93
CA ALA A 142 -7.27 4.42 1.36
C ALA A 142 -7.57 5.47 2.45
N GLY A 143 -8.37 5.10 3.45
CA GLY A 143 -8.64 5.96 4.60
C GLY A 143 -7.38 6.29 5.39
N LEU A 144 -6.51 5.32 5.63
CA LEU A 144 -5.23 5.53 6.30
C LEU A 144 -4.26 6.37 5.46
N ALA A 145 -4.25 6.21 4.14
CA ALA A 145 -3.47 7.03 3.22
C ALA A 145 -3.90 8.51 3.25
N LEU A 146 -5.22 8.75 3.28
CA LEU A 146 -5.78 10.09 3.45
C LEU A 146 -5.37 10.70 4.81
N LEU A 147 -5.54 9.96 5.90
CA LEU A 147 -5.14 10.41 7.23
C LEU A 147 -3.64 10.71 7.29
N THR A 148 -2.80 9.88 6.68
CA THR A 148 -1.35 10.10 6.60
C THR A 148 -1.01 11.39 5.88
N THR A 149 -1.69 11.66 4.75
CA THR A 149 -1.54 12.93 4.01
C THR A 149 -1.93 14.14 4.88
N ILE A 150 -3.07 14.07 5.55
CA ILE A 150 -3.57 15.15 6.43
C ILE A 150 -2.61 15.38 7.60
N THR A 151 -2.14 14.31 8.26
CA THR A 151 -1.22 14.43 9.40
C THR A 151 0.15 15.00 9.00
N GLY A 152 0.61 14.72 7.79
CA GLY A 152 1.79 15.37 7.21
C GLY A 152 1.58 16.86 6.99
N LEU A 153 0.43 17.26 6.42
CA LEU A 153 0.04 18.67 6.24
C LEU A 153 -0.03 19.43 7.56
N SER A 154 -0.59 18.82 8.61
CA SER A 154 -0.61 19.41 9.96
C SER A 154 0.80 19.66 10.51
N GLY A 155 1.80 18.88 10.09
CA GLY A 155 3.19 19.05 10.50
C GLY A 155 3.94 20.21 9.84
N LEU A 156 3.51 20.63 8.65
CA LEU A 156 4.06 21.81 7.97
C LEU A 156 3.56 23.13 8.57
N ARG A 157 2.39 23.13 9.22
CA ARG A 157 1.72 24.34 9.68
C ARG A 157 2.32 24.97 10.94
N GLY A 158 3.24 24.28 11.63
CA GLY A 158 4.10 24.82 12.69
C GLY A 158 3.39 25.24 13.98
N ARG A 159 3.88 24.75 15.11
CA ARG A 159 4.13 25.59 16.30
C ARG A 159 5.63 25.83 16.36
#